data_AF-A0A645AII2-F1
#
_entry.id   AF-A0A645AII2-F1
#
_cell.length_a   1.000
_cell.length_b   1.000
_cell.length_c   1.000
_cell.angle_alpha   90.00
_cell.angle_beta   90.00
_cell.angle_gamma   90.00
#
_symmetry.space_group_name_H-M   'P 1'
#
loop_
_entity.id
_entity.type
_entity.pdbx_description
1 polymer ?
#
loop_
_entity_poly.entity_id
_entity_poly.type
_entity_poly.pdbx_seq_one_letter_code
_entity_poly.pdbx_strand_id
1 'polypeptide(L)'
;MKTAKKYIPFVGIETPMTPEFFQAFLAKKELILQTQLDFMNCAELHLNENNIDNYSGENMYISRHGYISPIWSRELSLQLMAVAGREQWGIVVHDCSNDTKFARGLNLSNKEGKWFGASDYACEFESFPFSSFLPVLNDENFHFLEEETLPIRYQPPMLKFDF
;
A
#
# COMPACT_ATOMS: atom_id res chain seq x y z
N MET A 1 19.87 -4.42 15.37
CA MET A 1 20.06 -2.96 15.13
C MET A 1 21.39 -2.43 15.65
N LYS A 2 21.72 -2.54 16.94
CA LYS A 2 23.00 -2.02 17.49
C LYS A 2 24.25 -2.43 16.70
N THR A 3 24.35 -3.69 16.26
CA THR A 3 25.47 -4.15 15.42
C THR A 3 25.49 -3.46 14.05
N ALA A 4 24.34 -3.33 13.39
CA ALA A 4 24.25 -2.67 12.08
C ALA A 4 24.64 -1.18 12.18
N LYS A 5 24.18 -0.47 13.22
CA LYS A 5 24.52 0.94 13.45
C LYS A 5 26.02 1.20 13.67
N LYS A 6 26.83 0.17 13.95
CA LYS A 6 28.30 0.31 13.99
C LYS A 6 28.90 0.58 12.61
N TYR A 7 28.20 0.19 11.54
CA TYR A 7 28.72 0.20 10.18
C TYR A 7 27.83 0.99 9.21
N ILE A 8 26.53 1.15 9.53
CA ILE A 8 25.53 1.78 8.68
C ILE A 8 24.96 3.00 9.43
N PRO A 9 25.11 4.24 8.90
CA PRO A 9 24.66 5.45 9.58
C PRO A 9 23.15 5.51 9.81
N PHE A 10 22.36 4.99 8.87
CA PHE A 10 20.90 4.98 8.92
C PHE A 10 20.37 3.57 8.76
N VAL A 11 19.71 3.06 9.79
CA VAL A 11 19.15 1.71 9.82
C VAL A 11 17.65 1.79 10.00
N GLY A 12 16.92 1.22 9.05
CA GLY A 12 15.47 1.12 9.12
C GLY A 12 14.97 -0.31 9.06
N ILE A 13 13.65 -0.44 9.21
CA ILE A 13 12.93 -1.70 9.03
C ILE A 13 11.86 -1.53 7.95
N GLU A 14 11.56 -2.63 7.27
CA GLU A 14 10.44 -2.72 6.33
C GLU A 14 9.47 -3.77 6.85
N THR A 15 8.19 -3.43 6.86
CA THR A 15 7.17 -4.20 7.57
C THR A 15 6.06 -4.64 6.62
N PRO A 16 5.80 -5.95 6.47
CA PRO A 16 4.64 -6.40 5.75
C PRO A 16 3.40 -6.14 6.61
N MET A 17 2.48 -5.32 6.11
CA MET A 17 1.33 -4.90 6.89
C MET A 17 0.22 -5.95 6.84
N THR A 18 0.35 -6.95 7.71
CA THR A 18 -0.66 -7.98 8.02
C THR A 18 -1.32 -7.68 9.37
N PRO A 19 -2.52 -8.21 9.65
CA PRO A 19 -3.15 -8.04 10.97
C PRO A 19 -2.26 -8.62 12.09
N GLU A 20 -1.66 -9.78 11.86
CA GLU A 20 -0.77 -10.44 12.83
C GLU A 20 0.48 -9.60 13.09
N PHE A 21 1.08 -9.05 12.03
CA PHE A 21 2.23 -8.16 12.17
C PHE A 21 1.85 -6.91 12.95
N PHE A 22 0.73 -6.26 12.60
CA PHE A 22 0.28 -5.03 13.25
C PHE A 22 0.11 -5.23 14.76
N GLN A 23 -0.56 -6.31 15.17
CA GLN A 23 -0.75 -6.64 16.59
C GLN A 23 0.58 -6.96 17.29
N ALA A 24 1.42 -7.78 16.66
CA ALA A 24 2.71 -8.16 17.23
C ALA A 24 3.67 -6.97 17.35
N PHE A 25 3.63 -6.06 16.39
CA PHE A 25 4.40 -4.82 16.41
C PHE A 25 3.95 -3.94 17.57
N LEU A 26 2.65 -3.66 17.70
CA LEU A 26 2.14 -2.82 18.79
C LEU A 26 2.47 -3.39 20.16
N ALA A 27 2.36 -4.72 20.33
CA ALA A 27 2.73 -5.39 21.57
C ALA A 27 4.22 -5.25 21.94
N LYS A 28 5.10 -5.04 20.95
CA LYS A 28 6.56 -4.92 21.12
C LYS A 28 7.10 -3.52 20.80
N LYS A 29 6.22 -2.55 20.54
CA LYS A 29 6.56 -1.23 20.00
C LYS A 29 7.68 -0.55 20.78
N GLU A 30 7.57 -0.51 22.10
CA GLU A 30 8.58 0.13 22.96
C GLU A 30 9.96 -0.54 22.83
N LEU A 31 10.01 -1.87 22.83
CA LEU A 31 11.26 -2.61 22.64
C LEU A 31 11.87 -2.36 21.27
N ILE A 32 11.04 -2.24 20.23
CA ILE A 32 11.48 -1.94 18.86
C ILE A 32 12.04 -0.52 18.79
N LEU A 33 11.34 0.49 19.31
CA LEU A 33 11.80 1.88 19.30
C LEU A 33 13.09 2.08 20.11
N GLN A 34 13.25 1.36 21.23
CA GLN A 34 14.49 1.34 22.02
C GLN A 34 15.72 0.81 21.25
N THR A 35 15.53 0.16 20.10
CA THR A 35 16.64 -0.26 19.24
C THR A 35 17.29 0.90 18.49
N GLN A 36 16.72 2.11 18.58
CA GLN A 36 17.19 3.34 17.93
C GLN A 36 17.24 3.21 16.40
N LEU A 37 16.22 2.58 15.79
CA LEU A 37 16.06 2.64 14.33
C LEU A 37 15.81 4.09 13.89
N ASP A 38 16.22 4.42 12.66
CA ASP A 38 16.13 5.78 12.14
C ASP A 38 14.85 5.98 11.30
N PHE A 39 14.36 4.92 10.66
CA PHE A 39 13.13 4.95 9.88
C PHE A 39 12.41 3.59 9.80
N MET A 40 11.12 3.63 9.47
CA MET A 40 10.29 2.46 9.23
C MET A 40 9.46 2.66 7.96
N ASN A 41 9.51 1.67 7.06
CA ASN A 41 8.61 1.58 5.92
C ASN A 41 7.44 0.63 6.24
N CYS A 42 6.24 1.19 6.37
CA CYS A 42 4.97 0.48 6.45
C CYS A 42 4.57 0.01 5.05
N ALA A 43 5.05 -1.17 4.66
CA ALA A 43 4.69 -1.75 3.38
C ALA A 43 3.33 -2.44 3.49
N GLU A 44 2.30 -1.84 2.91
CA GLU A 44 1.12 -2.62 2.52
C GLU A 44 1.55 -3.79 1.64
N LEU A 45 0.74 -4.86 1.65
CA LEU A 45 1.05 -6.04 0.86
C LEU A 45 1.05 -5.67 -0.62
N HIS A 46 2.21 -5.72 -1.26
CA HIS A 46 2.30 -5.56 -2.71
C HIS A 46 2.08 -6.93 -3.37
N LEU A 47 0.92 -7.08 -4.01
CA LEU A 47 0.54 -8.32 -4.65
C LEU A 47 1.01 -8.35 -6.12
N ASN A 48 1.36 -9.54 -6.59
CA ASN A 48 1.66 -9.88 -7.97
C ASN A 48 1.05 -11.23 -8.33
N GLU A 49 1.27 -11.70 -9.56
CA GLU A 49 0.70 -12.94 -10.08
C GLU A 49 0.99 -14.18 -9.21
N ASN A 50 2.10 -14.18 -8.45
CA ASN A 50 2.48 -15.32 -7.63
C ASN A 50 1.73 -15.40 -6.30
N ASN A 51 1.15 -14.30 -5.83
CA ASN A 51 0.61 -14.24 -4.47
C ASN A 51 -0.79 -13.63 -4.37
N ILE A 52 -1.34 -13.05 -5.44
CA ILE A 52 -2.68 -12.43 -5.42
C ILE A 52 -3.78 -13.43 -5.05
N ASP A 53 -3.64 -14.68 -5.48
CA ASP A 53 -4.62 -15.74 -5.22
C ASP A 53 -4.69 -16.15 -3.74
N ASN A 54 -3.64 -15.87 -2.95
CA ASN A 54 -3.65 -16.10 -1.50
C ASN A 54 -4.66 -15.20 -0.78
N TYR A 55 -5.15 -14.16 -1.46
CA TYR A 55 -6.09 -13.16 -0.94
C TYR A 55 -7.37 -13.12 -1.79
N SER A 56 -7.72 -14.21 -2.47
CA SER A 56 -8.94 -14.30 -3.25
C SER A 56 -10.18 -14.04 -2.40
N GLY A 57 -11.05 -13.15 -2.87
CA GLY A 57 -12.26 -12.72 -2.16
C GLY A 57 -12.06 -11.52 -1.22
N GLU A 58 -10.83 -11.10 -0.96
CA GLU A 58 -10.57 -9.86 -0.22
C GLU A 58 -10.95 -8.63 -1.06
N ASN A 59 -11.38 -7.57 -0.39
CA ASN A 59 -11.60 -6.28 -1.03
C ASN A 59 -10.25 -5.67 -1.40
N MET A 60 -9.98 -5.60 -2.70
CA MET A 60 -8.73 -5.07 -3.25
C MET A 60 -8.84 -3.60 -3.62
N TYR A 61 -7.72 -2.91 -3.55
CA TYR A 61 -7.56 -1.61 -4.19
C TYR A 61 -6.23 -1.54 -4.93
N ILE A 62 -6.10 -0.51 -5.76
CA ILE A 62 -4.87 -0.20 -6.48
C ILE A 62 -4.45 1.23 -6.18
N SER A 63 -3.17 1.42 -5.84
CA SER A 63 -2.57 2.75 -5.71
C SER A 63 -1.77 3.13 -6.95
N ARG A 64 -2.07 4.31 -7.50
CA ARG A 64 -1.38 4.93 -8.66
C ARG A 64 -1.07 3.92 -9.78
N HIS A 65 0.21 3.77 -10.13
CA HIS A 65 0.71 3.07 -11.31
C HIS A 65 0.75 1.54 -11.19
N GLY A 66 0.23 0.92 -10.12
CA GLY A 66 0.15 -0.55 -10.13
C GLY A 66 0.24 -1.33 -8.82
N TYR A 67 0.33 -0.69 -7.66
CA TYR A 67 0.41 -1.45 -6.41
C TYR A 67 -0.98 -1.94 -6.03
N ILE A 68 -1.20 -3.24 -6.22
CA ILE A 68 -2.44 -3.93 -5.85
C ILE A 68 -2.26 -4.53 -4.46
N SER A 69 -3.23 -4.29 -3.59
CA SER A 69 -3.19 -4.71 -2.19
C SER A 69 -4.59 -4.87 -1.62
N PRO A 70 -4.79 -5.71 -0.59
CA PRO A 70 -6.04 -5.70 0.17
C PRO A 70 -6.22 -4.35 0.87
N ILE A 71 -7.45 -3.83 0.86
CA ILE A 71 -7.80 -2.53 1.47
C ILE A 71 -7.40 -2.50 2.95
N TRP A 72 -7.64 -3.58 3.68
CA TRP A 72 -7.29 -3.66 5.10
C TRP A 72 -5.77 -3.50 5.33
N SER A 73 -4.91 -3.94 4.40
CA SER A 73 -3.44 -3.82 4.54
C SER A 73 -3.00 -2.36 4.44
N ARG A 74 -3.64 -1.62 3.52
CA ARG A 74 -3.49 -0.17 3.41
C ARG A 74 -3.97 0.52 4.67
N GLU A 75 -5.16 0.16 5.14
CA GLU A 75 -5.76 0.77 6.32
C GLU A 75 -4.83 0.63 7.54
N LEU A 76 -4.34 -0.59 7.82
CA LEU A 76 -3.40 -0.85 8.91
C LEU A 76 -2.10 -0.03 8.78
N SER A 77 -1.59 0.15 7.55
CA SER A 77 -0.41 0.98 7.29
C SER A 77 -0.65 2.43 7.70
N LEU A 78 -1.80 2.98 7.29
CA LEU A 78 -2.22 4.34 7.64
C LEU A 78 -2.48 4.50 9.14
N GLN A 79 -3.12 3.51 9.78
CA GLN A 79 -3.36 3.50 11.21
C GLN A 79 -2.04 3.51 11.99
N LEU A 80 -1.06 2.69 11.61
CA LEU A 80 0.24 2.65 12.28
C LEU A 80 0.98 3.98 12.15
N MET A 81 0.97 4.57 10.94
CA MET A 81 1.54 5.90 10.70
C MET A 81 0.86 6.98 11.54
N ALA A 82 -0.46 6.93 11.66
CA ALA A 82 -1.22 7.87 12.49
C ALA A 82 -0.89 7.73 13.98
N VAL A 83 -0.72 6.50 14.48
CA VAL A 83 -0.24 6.26 15.86
C VAL A 83 1.17 6.83 16.04
N ALA A 84 2.09 6.56 15.10
CA ALA A 84 3.46 7.08 15.16
C ALA A 84 3.52 8.60 15.21
N GLY A 85 2.70 9.28 14.40
CA GLY A 85 2.59 10.74 14.41
C GLY A 85 2.00 11.28 15.71
N ARG A 86 0.92 10.65 16.23
CA ARG A 86 0.25 11.05 17.47
C ARG A 86 1.14 10.88 18.70
N GLU A 87 1.85 9.76 18.78
CA GLU A 87 2.73 9.42 19.90
C GLU A 87 4.15 9.99 19.73
N GLN A 88 4.43 10.65 18.61
CA GLN A 88 5.72 11.30 18.34
C GLN A 88 6.93 10.35 18.50
N TRP A 89 6.93 9.22 17.79
CA TRP A 89 7.96 8.18 17.94
C TRP A 89 9.41 8.62 17.67
N GLY A 90 9.63 9.83 17.14
CA GLY A 90 10.97 10.39 16.94
C GLY A 90 11.76 9.72 15.81
N ILE A 91 11.09 8.96 14.94
CA ILE A 91 11.66 8.29 13.77
C ILE A 91 10.85 8.66 12.51
N VAL A 92 11.44 8.48 11.33
CA VAL A 92 10.70 8.65 10.07
C VAL A 92 9.83 7.42 9.84
N VAL A 93 8.52 7.60 9.76
CA VAL A 93 7.57 6.52 9.39
C VAL A 93 6.91 6.89 8.08
N HIS A 94 6.97 6.00 7.09
CA HIS A 94 6.39 6.21 5.77
C HIS A 94 5.83 4.91 5.20
N ASP A 95 5.02 4.99 4.16
CA ASP A 95 4.43 3.87 3.44
C ASP A 95 5.00 3.70 2.01
N CYS A 96 4.62 2.59 1.38
CA CYS A 96 4.95 2.28 -0.01
C CYS A 96 4.11 3.04 -1.05
N SER A 97 2.99 3.63 -0.67
CA SER A 97 1.98 4.15 -1.60
C SER A 97 1.76 5.66 -1.45
N ASN A 98 2.86 6.42 -1.29
CA ASN A 98 2.85 7.88 -1.20
C ASN A 98 3.63 8.55 -2.35
N ASP A 99 3.30 9.82 -2.62
CA ASP A 99 3.95 10.64 -3.66
C ASP A 99 5.44 10.84 -3.37
N THR A 100 5.82 10.84 -2.10
CA THR A 100 7.21 10.99 -1.69
C THR A 100 8.08 9.82 -2.19
N LYS A 101 7.61 8.57 -2.14
CA LYS A 101 8.33 7.39 -2.64
C LYS A 101 8.48 7.47 -4.14
N PHE A 102 7.40 7.81 -4.86
CA PHE A 102 7.43 8.01 -6.30
C PHE A 102 8.43 9.10 -6.71
N ALA A 103 8.34 10.29 -6.11
CA ALA A 103 9.23 11.40 -6.39
C ALA A 103 10.70 11.08 -6.04
N ARG A 104 10.94 10.36 -4.94
CA ARG A 104 12.28 9.86 -4.58
C ARG A 104 12.83 8.90 -5.63
N GLY A 105 12.01 8.00 -6.15
CA GLY A 105 12.39 7.07 -7.23
C GLY A 105 12.76 7.79 -8.52
N LEU A 106 12.00 8.81 -8.91
CA LEU A 106 12.32 9.66 -10.07
C LEU A 106 13.64 10.41 -9.88
N ASN A 107 13.84 11.02 -8.71
CA ASN A 107 15.07 11.75 -8.38
C ASN A 107 16.30 10.82 -8.36
N LEU A 108 16.17 9.62 -7.80
CA LEU A 108 17.22 8.61 -7.83
C LEU A 108 17.55 8.21 -9.27
N SER A 109 16.53 7.91 -10.08
CA SER A 109 16.71 7.52 -11.49
C SER A 109 17.43 8.59 -12.30
N ASN A 110 17.11 9.87 -12.09
CA ASN A 110 17.83 10.98 -12.71
C ASN A 110 19.31 11.04 -12.28
N LYS A 111 19.60 10.84 -10.98
CA LYS A 111 20.98 10.80 -10.46
C LYS A 111 21.79 9.62 -10.98
N GLU A 112 21.13 8.51 -11.30
CA GLU A 112 21.72 7.33 -11.92
C GLU A 112 21.89 7.46 -13.45
N GLY A 113 21.49 8.59 -14.04
CA GLY A 113 21.62 8.84 -15.48
C GLY A 113 20.61 8.08 -16.34
N LYS A 114 19.49 7.63 -15.76
CA LYS A 114 18.38 7.03 -16.51
C LYS A 114 17.64 8.08 -17.33
N TRP A 115 16.83 7.64 -18.29
CA TRP A 115 16.02 8.53 -19.14
C TRP A 115 14.96 9.30 -18.32
N PHE A 116 14.53 10.45 -18.84
CA PHE A 116 13.58 11.34 -18.15
C PHE A 116 12.24 10.65 -17.87
N GLY A 117 11.90 10.45 -16.60
CA GLY A 117 10.66 9.77 -16.19
C GLY A 117 10.81 8.28 -15.93
N ALA A 118 12.04 7.73 -16.01
CA ALA A 118 12.30 6.36 -15.59
C ALA A 118 11.87 6.13 -14.13
N SER A 119 11.00 5.14 -13.92
CA SER A 119 10.51 4.72 -12.61
C SER A 119 10.22 3.22 -12.63
N ASP A 120 10.52 2.56 -11.52
CA ASP A 120 10.14 1.19 -11.20
C ASP A 120 8.80 1.12 -10.45
N TYR A 121 8.16 2.26 -10.20
CA TYR A 121 6.86 2.35 -9.56
C TYR A 121 5.76 2.04 -10.60
N ALA A 122 5.59 0.77 -10.93
CA ALA A 122 4.67 0.28 -11.95
C ALA A 122 3.99 -1.03 -11.52
N CYS A 123 2.95 -1.43 -12.26
CA CYS A 123 2.21 -2.68 -12.07
C CYS A 123 3.10 -3.89 -12.35
N GLU A 124 3.15 -4.83 -11.41
CA GLU A 124 3.92 -6.09 -11.55
C GLU A 124 3.17 -7.18 -12.34
N PHE A 125 1.97 -6.89 -12.86
CA PHE A 125 1.17 -7.85 -13.61
C PHE A 125 1.35 -7.66 -15.13
N GLU A 126 1.44 -8.77 -15.86
CA GLU A 126 1.48 -8.72 -17.34
C GLU A 126 0.14 -8.23 -17.90
N SER A 127 -0.96 -8.61 -17.24
CA SER A 127 -2.32 -8.18 -17.59
C SER A 127 -3.06 -7.71 -16.34
N PHE A 128 -3.92 -6.69 -16.50
CA PHE A 128 -4.62 -6.12 -15.36
C PHE A 128 -5.60 -7.13 -14.73
N PRO A 129 -5.49 -7.45 -13.43
CA PRO A 129 -6.28 -8.51 -12.80
C PRO A 129 -7.67 -7.99 -12.37
N PHE A 130 -8.53 -7.65 -13.34
CA PHE A 130 -9.86 -7.07 -13.08
C PHE A 130 -10.73 -7.92 -12.13
N SER A 131 -10.63 -9.25 -12.22
CA SER A 131 -11.38 -10.18 -11.37
C SER A 131 -11.13 -9.97 -9.88
N SER A 132 -9.93 -9.55 -9.50
CA SER A 132 -9.54 -9.34 -8.10
C SER A 132 -10.23 -8.13 -7.47
N PHE A 133 -10.82 -7.24 -8.27
CA PHE A 133 -11.58 -6.07 -7.80
C PHE A 133 -13.09 -6.33 -7.74
N LEU A 134 -13.57 -7.46 -8.26
CA LEU A 134 -14.99 -7.78 -8.17
C LEU A 134 -15.53 -7.88 -6.73
N PRO A 135 -14.79 -8.40 -5.73
CA PRO A 135 -15.28 -8.45 -4.36
C PRO A 135 -15.68 -7.06 -3.82
N VAL A 136 -14.80 -6.06 -3.95
CA VAL A 136 -15.09 -4.70 -3.44
C VAL A 136 -16.25 -4.03 -4.16
N LEU A 137 -16.42 -4.31 -5.47
CA LEU A 137 -17.54 -3.79 -6.25
C LEU A 137 -18.89 -4.43 -5.89
N ASN A 138 -18.88 -5.63 -5.30
CA ASN A 138 -20.08 -6.34 -4.87
C ASN A 138 -20.31 -6.25 -3.35
N ASP A 139 -19.43 -5.57 -2.61
CA ASP A 139 -19.59 -5.38 -1.17
C ASP A 139 -20.52 -4.21 -0.88
N GLU A 140 -21.77 -4.52 -0.50
CA GLU A 140 -22.79 -3.53 -0.14
C GLU A 140 -22.41 -2.68 1.09
N ASN A 141 -21.43 -3.13 1.89
CA ASN A 141 -20.94 -2.39 3.06
C ASN A 141 -19.76 -1.47 2.73
N PHE A 142 -19.18 -1.61 1.54
CA PHE A 142 -18.09 -0.75 1.11
C PHE A 142 -18.65 0.54 0.49
N HIS A 143 -18.37 1.67 1.12
CA HIS A 143 -18.83 2.97 0.65
C HIS A 143 -17.72 3.70 -0.09
N PHE A 144 -17.88 3.87 -1.40
CA PHE A 144 -17.00 4.71 -2.19
C PHE A 144 -17.17 6.18 -1.80
N LEU A 145 -16.06 6.93 -1.78
CA LEU A 145 -16.09 8.37 -1.50
C LEU A 145 -16.78 9.15 -2.62
N GLU A 146 -16.51 8.72 -3.85
CA GLU A 146 -17.07 9.28 -5.07
C GLU A 146 -17.42 8.12 -5.99
N GLU A 147 -18.63 8.17 -6.56
CA GLU A 147 -19.10 7.19 -7.53
C GLU A 147 -19.29 7.88 -8.88
N GLU A 148 -18.67 7.32 -9.91
CA GLU A 148 -18.83 7.78 -11.28
C GLU A 148 -19.91 6.94 -11.97
N THR A 149 -20.80 7.62 -12.70
CA THR A 149 -21.81 6.89 -13.48
C THR A 149 -21.10 6.11 -14.58
N LEU A 150 -21.49 4.85 -14.79
CA LEU A 150 -20.99 4.06 -15.93
C LEU A 150 -21.14 4.87 -17.23
N PRO A 151 -20.13 4.88 -18.12
CA PRO A 151 -20.27 5.54 -19.42
C PRO A 151 -21.51 5.02 -20.15
N ILE A 152 -22.25 5.90 -20.84
CA ILE A 152 -23.55 5.58 -21.47
C ILE A 152 -23.53 4.25 -22.25
N ARG A 153 -22.44 3.95 -22.97
CA ARG A 153 -22.28 2.72 -23.75
C ARG A 153 -22.20 1.42 -22.93
N TYR A 154 -21.99 1.52 -21.63
CA TYR A 154 -21.87 0.40 -20.69
C TYR A 154 -22.98 0.39 -19.63
N GLN A 155 -23.88 1.38 -19.65
CA GLN A 155 -25.05 1.34 -18.77
C GLN A 155 -25.97 0.19 -19.21
N PRO A 156 -26.50 -0.62 -18.27
CA PRO A 156 -27.47 -1.64 -18.62
C PRO A 156 -28.69 -1.00 -19.28
N PRO A 157 -29.31 -1.64 -20.29
CA PRO A 157 -30.54 -1.12 -20.87
C PRO A 157 -31.59 -1.00 -19.77
N MET A 158 -32.24 0.17 -19.67
CA MET A 158 -33.32 0.40 -18.72
C MET A 158 -34.41 -0.64 -18.96
N LEU A 159 -34.55 -1.61 -18.04
CA LEU A 159 -35.66 -2.55 -18.02
C LEU A 159 -36.92 -1.75 -17.72
N LYS A 160 -37.69 -1.42 -18.77
CA LYS A 160 -39.05 -0.92 -18.61
C LYS A 160 -39.93 -2.11 -18.25
N PHE A 161 -40.34 -2.17 -16.99
CA PHE A 161 -41.46 -3.01 -16.60
C PHE A 161 -42.74 -2.23 -16.88
N ASP A 162 -43.48 -2.64 -17.91
CA ASP A 162 -44.84 -2.19 -18.12
C ASP A 162 -45.72 -2.95 -17.11
N PHE A 163 -46.21 -2.24 -16.08
CA PHE A 163 -47.22 -2.73 -15.13
C PHE A 163 -48.62 -2.56 -15.70
#